data_AF-A0A937U772-F1
#
_entry.id   AF-A0A937U772-F1
#
_cell.length_a   1.000
_cell.length_b   1.000
_cell.length_c   1.000
_cell.angle_alpha   90.00
_cell.angle_beta   90.00
_cell.angle_gamma   90.00
#
_symmetry.space_group_name_H-M   'P 1'
#
loop_
_entity.id
_entity.type
_entity.pdbx_description
1 polymer ?
#
loop_
_entity_poly.entity_id
_entity_poly.type
_entity_poly.pdbx_seq_one_letter_code
_entity_poly.pdbx_strand_id
1 'polypeptide(L)'
;SLLLVSVLLGFRLTIGNLDRFLDWLPTNHRIRQFLAQLLPYQVRPSLMGKAVAWSLIVQVGASVSVALMARGIGVTLGLGIWFSVVPLIALAIVLPISINGVGIREGGMVFLLSRWGIAEEQAVAIGLLWFFATIVTGLIGGFLFLLDRRSPKSILTNETLGS
;
A
#
# COMPACT_ATOMS: atom_id res chain seq x y z
N SER A 1 -0.88 19.71 -8.84
CA SER A 1 0.23 20.42 -8.16
C SER A 1 -0.13 20.88 -6.74
N LEU A 2 -1.31 21.48 -6.50
CA LEU A 2 -1.73 21.96 -5.17
C LEU A 2 -1.95 20.84 -4.12
N LEU A 3 -2.46 19.68 -4.54
CA LEU A 3 -2.68 18.53 -3.66
C LEU A 3 -1.37 17.96 -3.06
N LEU A 4 -0.27 18.00 -3.82
CA LEU A 4 1.04 17.59 -3.32
C LEU A 4 1.55 18.58 -2.26
N VAL A 5 1.33 19.88 -2.46
CA VAL A 5 1.75 20.93 -1.53
C VAL A 5 0.96 20.86 -0.22
N SER A 6 -0.36 20.64 -0.29
CA SER A 6 -1.21 20.49 0.91
C SER A 6 -0.88 19.23 1.71
N VAL A 7 -0.59 18.11 1.03
CA VAL A 7 -0.13 16.87 1.68
C VAL A 7 1.24 17.06 2.34
N LEU A 8 2.17 17.76 1.66
CA LEU A 8 3.49 18.08 2.22
C LEU A 8 3.41 19.03 3.43
N LEU A 9 2.48 19.99 3.43
CA LEU A 9 2.28 20.93 4.53
C LEU A 9 1.63 20.27 5.75
N GLY A 10 0.59 19.47 5.54
CA GLY A 10 -0.03 18.70 6.61
C GLY A 10 0.96 17.76 7.28
N PHE A 11 1.80 17.09 6.47
CA PHE A 11 2.80 16.16 6.96
C PHE A 11 3.96 16.83 7.72
N ARG A 12 4.35 18.07 7.33
CA ARG A 12 5.31 18.89 8.09
C ARG A 12 4.85 19.19 9.50
N LEU A 13 3.55 19.44 9.70
CA LEU A 13 2.96 19.69 11.01
C LEU A 13 2.90 18.41 11.86
N THR A 14 2.57 17.27 11.26
CA THR A 14 2.45 15.99 11.97
C THR A 14 3.80 15.47 12.48
N ILE A 15 4.87 15.62 11.69
CA ILE A 15 6.22 15.19 12.10
C ILE A 15 6.82 16.09 13.18
N GLY A 16 6.58 17.41 13.13
CA GLY A 16 7.07 18.34 14.16
C GLY A 16 6.49 18.05 15.55
N ASN A 17 5.32 17.41 15.64
CA ASN A 17 4.73 16.96 16.90
C ASN A 17 5.21 15.58 17.34
N LEU A 18 5.85 14.79 16.46
CA LEU A 18 6.31 13.44 16.78
C LEU A 18 7.56 13.47 17.66
N ASP A 19 8.43 14.47 17.49
CA ASP A 19 9.62 14.66 18.34
C ASP A 19 9.22 14.94 19.80
N ARG A 20 8.19 15.78 20.04
CA ARG A 20 7.62 16.00 21.38
C ARG A 20 6.99 14.75 21.99
N PHE A 21 6.43 13.86 21.17
CA PHE A 21 5.83 12.62 21.63
C PHE A 21 6.89 11.57 22.01
N LEU A 22 8.04 11.58 21.32
CA LEU A 22 9.19 10.72 21.61
C LEU A 22 9.90 11.12 22.91
N ASP A 23 9.94 12.42 23.24
CA ASP A 23 10.51 12.92 24.50
C ASP A 23 9.72 12.48 25.74
N TRP A 24 8.48 12.00 25.57
CA TRP A 24 7.63 11.53 26.66
C TRP A 24 7.80 10.04 26.98
N LEU A 25 8.65 9.31 26.24
CA LEU A 25 8.82 7.86 26.36
C LEU A 25 10.17 7.45 27.00
N PRO A 26 10.18 6.64 28.08
CA PRO A 26 11.39 6.27 28.79
C PRO A 26 12.31 5.30 28.01
N THR A 27 13.62 5.50 28.19
CA THR A 27 14.76 5.10 27.34
C THR A 27 15.00 3.59 27.10
N ASN A 28 14.29 2.67 27.77
CA ASN A 28 14.74 1.27 27.95
C ASN A 28 13.93 0.15 27.24
N HIS A 29 13.09 0.45 26.23
CA HIS A 29 12.27 -0.57 25.54
C HIS A 29 12.72 -0.86 24.09
N ARG A 30 12.53 -2.12 23.62
CA ARG A 30 12.68 -2.60 22.22
C ARG A 30 12.03 -1.68 21.17
N ILE A 31 10.99 -0.96 21.57
CA ILE A 31 10.28 0.05 20.79
C ILE A 31 11.24 1.18 20.35
N ARG A 32 12.19 1.61 21.19
CA ARG A 32 13.20 2.61 20.81
C ARG A 32 14.17 2.11 19.75
N GLN A 33 14.54 0.83 19.73
CA GLN A 33 15.39 0.28 18.67
C GLN A 33 14.65 0.19 17.33
N PHE A 34 13.36 -0.16 17.35
CA PHE A 34 12.48 -0.11 16.18
C PHE A 34 12.25 1.33 15.70
N LEU A 35 12.02 2.28 16.61
CA LEU A 35 11.92 3.71 16.31
C LEU A 35 13.26 4.32 15.85
N ALA A 36 14.39 3.83 16.36
CA ALA A 36 15.74 4.21 15.92
C ALA A 36 16.05 3.72 14.50
N GLN A 37 15.43 2.64 14.04
CA GLN A 37 15.46 2.24 12.62
C GLN A 37 14.57 3.13 11.73
N LEU A 38 13.61 3.85 12.33
CA LEU A 38 12.76 4.84 11.67
C LEU A 38 13.35 6.28 11.77
N LEU A 39 14.39 6.50 12.57
CA LEU A 39 15.08 7.79 12.71
C LEU A 39 15.85 8.25 11.45
N PRO A 40 16.46 7.39 10.60
CA PRO A 40 17.02 7.81 9.31
C PRO A 40 15.97 8.42 8.37
N TYR A 41 14.69 8.12 8.60
CA TYR A 41 13.55 8.68 7.88
C TYR A 41 13.32 10.17 8.21
N GLN A 42 13.87 10.67 9.32
CA GLN A 42 13.84 12.09 9.71
C GLN A 42 14.90 12.95 9.01
N VAL A 43 15.96 12.35 8.44
CA VAL A 43 17.10 13.08 7.87
C VAL A 43 16.78 13.69 6.48
N ARG A 44 15.72 13.23 5.80
CA ARG A 44 15.29 13.76 4.50
C ARG A 44 13.75 13.77 4.36
N PRO A 45 13.04 14.81 4.85
CA PRO A 45 11.58 14.92 4.75
C PRO A 45 11.07 14.91 3.29
N SER A 46 11.93 15.27 2.33
CA SER A 46 11.60 15.17 0.89
C SER A 46 11.44 13.73 0.39
N LEU A 47 12.09 12.74 1.04
CA LEU A 47 11.91 11.32 0.71
C LEU A 47 10.58 10.79 1.23
N MET A 48 10.16 11.20 2.44
CA MET A 48 8.85 10.86 2.98
C MET A 48 7.70 11.40 2.12
N GLY A 49 7.79 12.68 1.74
CA GLY A 49 6.79 13.29 0.86
C GLY A 49 6.67 12.55 -0.48
N LYS A 50 7.80 12.13 -1.05
CA LYS A 50 7.82 11.31 -2.27
C LYS A 50 7.23 9.92 -2.04
N ALA A 51 7.55 9.26 -0.93
CA ALA A 51 7.02 7.94 -0.60
C ALA A 51 5.49 7.99 -0.42
N VAL A 52 4.97 8.96 0.32
CA VAL A 52 3.52 9.16 0.50
C VAL A 52 2.85 9.48 -0.84
N ALA A 53 3.46 10.34 -1.67
CA ALA A 53 2.95 10.62 -3.01
C ALA A 53 2.89 9.35 -3.87
N TRP A 54 3.92 8.52 -3.84
CA TRP A 54 3.92 7.22 -4.53
C TRP A 54 2.85 6.28 -3.99
N SER A 55 2.68 6.18 -2.67
CA SER A 55 1.62 5.38 -2.06
C SER A 55 0.23 5.85 -2.50
N LEU A 56 -0.01 7.16 -2.55
CA LEU A 56 -1.27 7.72 -3.04
C LEU A 56 -1.50 7.39 -4.50
N ILE A 57 -0.47 7.49 -5.35
CA ILE A 57 -0.56 7.13 -6.77
C ILE A 57 -0.93 5.64 -6.92
N VAL A 58 -0.27 4.76 -6.17
CA VAL A 58 -0.59 3.33 -6.17
C VAL A 58 -2.02 3.08 -5.70
N GLN A 59 -2.46 3.74 -4.63
CA GLN A 59 -3.81 3.58 -4.09
C GLN A 59 -4.89 4.07 -5.07
N VAL A 60 -4.62 5.19 -5.75
CA VAL A 60 -5.48 5.74 -6.80
C VAL A 60 -5.54 4.80 -7.99
N GLY A 61 -4.38 4.35 -8.47
CA GLY A 61 -4.30 3.40 -9.58
C GLY A 61 -5.04 2.10 -9.28
N ALA A 62 -4.90 1.56 -8.07
CA ALA A 62 -5.63 0.38 -7.62
C ALA A 62 -7.15 0.61 -7.65
N SER A 63 -7.60 1.73 -7.08
CA SER A 63 -9.04 2.06 -7.01
C SER A 63 -9.65 2.24 -8.40
N VAL A 64 -8.94 2.92 -9.30
CA VAL A 64 -9.37 3.10 -10.69
C VAL A 64 -9.38 1.78 -11.45
N SER A 65 -8.37 0.93 -11.26
CA SER A 65 -8.29 -0.39 -11.91
C SER A 65 -9.49 -1.26 -11.55
N VAL A 66 -9.84 -1.33 -10.26
CA VAL A 66 -11.02 -2.08 -9.80
C VAL A 66 -12.32 -1.47 -10.34
N ALA A 67 -12.43 -0.14 -10.39
CA ALA A 67 -13.59 0.52 -10.98
C ALA A 67 -13.77 0.18 -12.47
N LEU A 68 -12.68 0.08 -13.24
CA LEU A 68 -12.72 -0.32 -14.64
C LEU A 68 -13.12 -1.80 -14.80
N MET A 69 -12.59 -2.68 -13.94
CA MET A 69 -12.99 -4.09 -13.88
C MET A 69 -14.49 -4.23 -13.61
N ALA A 70 -15.01 -3.48 -12.63
CA ALA A 70 -16.44 -3.45 -12.30
C ALA A 70 -17.30 -2.97 -13.47
N ARG A 71 -16.87 -1.91 -14.16
CA ARG A 71 -17.54 -1.44 -15.39
C ARG A 71 -17.56 -2.50 -16.49
N GLY A 72 -16.49 -3.28 -16.62
CA GLY A 72 -16.39 -4.37 -17.59
C GLY A 72 -17.44 -5.46 -17.41
N ILE A 73 -17.99 -5.63 -16.21
CA ILE A 73 -19.05 -6.59 -15.91
C ILE A 73 -20.43 -5.94 -15.68
N GLY A 74 -20.59 -4.66 -16.07
CA GLY A 74 -21.86 -3.93 -16.01
C GLY A 74 -22.13 -3.19 -14.70
N VAL A 75 -21.20 -3.15 -13.74
CA VAL A 75 -21.35 -2.40 -12.49
C VAL A 75 -20.85 -0.97 -12.67
N THR A 76 -21.77 -0.01 -12.69
CA THR A 76 -21.47 1.42 -12.88
C THR A 76 -21.70 2.20 -11.59
N LEU A 77 -20.64 2.35 -10.81
CA LEU A 77 -20.64 3.18 -9.59
C LEU A 77 -19.73 4.40 -9.76
N GLY A 78 -20.01 5.46 -8.99
CA GLY A 78 -19.15 6.63 -8.93
C GLY A 78 -17.75 6.28 -8.42
N LEU A 79 -16.71 6.90 -8.99
CA LEU A 79 -15.32 6.61 -8.62
C LEU A 79 -15.06 6.81 -7.11
N GLY A 80 -15.72 7.78 -6.48
CA GLY A 80 -15.59 8.05 -5.03
C GLY A 80 -15.93 6.85 -4.14
N ILE A 81 -16.84 5.98 -4.59
CA ILE A 81 -17.18 4.74 -3.87
C ILE A 81 -15.97 3.79 -3.88
N TRP A 82 -15.36 3.58 -5.06
CA TRP A 82 -14.17 2.74 -5.21
C TRP A 82 -12.97 3.25 -4.41
N PHE A 83 -12.79 4.57 -4.33
CA PHE A 83 -11.78 5.20 -3.48
C PHE A 83 -11.97 4.96 -1.97
N SER A 84 -13.15 4.51 -1.55
CA SER A 84 -13.41 4.14 -0.16
C SER A 84 -13.35 2.62 0.02
N VAL A 85 -13.98 1.87 -0.89
CA VAL A 85 -14.10 0.41 -0.84
C VAL A 85 -12.74 -0.28 -0.98
N VAL A 86 -11.94 0.12 -1.98
CA VAL A 86 -10.67 -0.57 -2.29
C VAL A 86 -9.63 -0.44 -1.17
N PRO A 87 -9.35 0.74 -0.59
CA PRO A 87 -8.45 0.83 0.56
C PRO A 87 -8.94 0.06 1.78
N LEU A 88 -10.25 0.07 2.07
CA LEU A 88 -10.81 -0.65 3.22
C LEU A 88 -10.62 -2.16 3.08
N ILE A 89 -10.89 -2.71 1.88
CA ILE A 89 -10.65 -4.12 1.59
C ILE A 89 -9.15 -4.43 1.63
N ALA A 90 -8.30 -3.58 1.06
CA ALA A 90 -6.85 -3.77 1.11
C ALA A 90 -6.33 -3.84 2.56
N LEU A 91 -6.82 -2.97 3.45
CA LEU A 91 -6.50 -3.02 4.88
C LEU A 91 -6.99 -4.32 5.53
N ALA A 92 -8.20 -4.78 5.19
CA ALA A 92 -8.72 -6.03 5.71
C ALA A 92 -7.91 -7.25 5.24
N ILE A 93 -7.40 -7.24 4.00
CA ILE A 93 -6.55 -8.30 3.45
C ILE A 93 -5.19 -8.40 4.18
N VAL A 94 -4.68 -7.28 4.70
CA VAL A 94 -3.42 -7.27 5.48
C VAL A 94 -3.59 -8.00 6.82
N LEU A 95 -4.82 -8.14 7.31
CA LEU A 95 -5.07 -8.94 8.50
C LEU A 95 -4.72 -10.41 8.18
N PRO A 96 -3.86 -11.08 8.99
CA PRO A 96 -3.45 -12.47 8.76
C PRO A 96 -4.57 -13.46 9.16
N ILE A 97 -5.81 -13.13 8.81
CA ILE A 97 -7.00 -13.96 9.05
C ILE A 97 -7.29 -14.87 7.87
N SER A 98 -6.76 -14.57 6.68
CA SER A 98 -6.87 -15.46 5.51
C SER A 98 -5.62 -15.47 4.64
N ILE A 99 -5.42 -16.56 3.90
CA ILE A 99 -4.31 -16.71 2.96
C ILE A 99 -4.55 -15.79 1.77
N ASN A 100 -3.72 -14.75 1.61
CA ASN A 100 -3.77 -13.79 0.48
C ASN A 100 -5.12 -13.05 0.33
N GLY A 101 -5.89 -12.92 1.42
CA GLY A 101 -7.16 -12.22 1.36
C GLY A 101 -8.28 -12.98 0.64
N VAL A 102 -8.09 -14.27 0.34
CA VAL A 102 -9.16 -15.13 -0.20
C VAL A 102 -10.31 -15.17 0.81
N GLY A 103 -11.53 -14.91 0.35
CA GLY A 103 -12.74 -14.75 1.17
C GLY A 103 -12.94 -13.34 1.73
N ILE A 104 -11.87 -12.64 2.14
CA ILE A 104 -11.95 -11.25 2.64
C ILE A 104 -12.27 -10.30 1.49
N ARG A 105 -11.66 -10.52 0.33
CA ARG A 105 -11.87 -9.68 -0.85
C ARG A 105 -13.28 -9.83 -1.38
N GLU A 106 -13.74 -11.06 -1.58
CA GLU A 106 -15.06 -11.37 -2.12
C GLU A 106 -16.14 -10.99 -1.11
N GLY A 107 -16.01 -11.45 0.14
CA GLY A 107 -16.95 -11.10 1.21
C GLY A 107 -16.95 -9.61 1.54
N GLY A 108 -15.79 -8.95 1.48
CA GLY A 108 -15.67 -7.50 1.67
C GLY A 108 -16.31 -6.70 0.55
N MET A 109 -16.18 -7.15 -0.72
CA MET A 109 -16.89 -6.57 -1.85
C MET A 109 -18.40 -6.72 -1.68
N VAL A 110 -18.90 -7.92 -1.35
CA VAL A 110 -20.33 -8.16 -1.09
C VAL A 110 -20.83 -7.27 0.04
N PHE A 111 -20.14 -7.28 1.18
CA PHE A 111 -20.53 -6.51 2.35
C PHE A 111 -20.61 -5.01 2.07
N LEU A 112 -19.58 -4.44 1.44
CA LEU A 112 -19.54 -3.01 1.15
C LEU A 112 -20.51 -2.64 0.02
N LEU A 113 -20.50 -3.39 -1.10
CA LEU A 113 -21.29 -3.06 -2.29
C LEU A 113 -22.79 -3.32 -2.14
N SER A 114 -23.21 -4.18 -1.21
CA SER A 114 -24.62 -4.45 -0.89
C SER A 114 -25.42 -3.18 -0.58
N ARG A 115 -24.78 -2.18 0.04
CA ARG A 115 -25.40 -0.88 0.39
C ARG A 115 -25.81 -0.05 -0.83
N TRP A 116 -25.23 -0.35 -2.00
CA TRP A 116 -25.55 0.29 -3.26
C TRP A 116 -26.40 -0.61 -4.17
N GLY A 117 -26.98 -1.69 -3.63
CA GLY A 117 -27.87 -2.58 -4.36
C GLY A 117 -27.18 -3.45 -5.42
N ILE A 118 -25.86 -3.62 -5.33
CA ILE A 118 -25.12 -4.52 -6.22
C ILE A 118 -25.41 -5.96 -5.84
N ALA A 119 -25.73 -6.79 -6.83
CA ALA A 119 -26.00 -8.21 -6.63
C ALA A 119 -24.74 -8.92 -6.09
N GLU A 120 -24.94 -9.91 -5.23
CA GLU A 120 -23.84 -10.65 -4.58
C GLU A 120 -22.91 -11.28 -5.61
N GLU A 121 -23.48 -11.87 -6.67
CA GLU A 121 -22.74 -12.51 -7.75
C GLU A 121 -21.83 -11.52 -8.49
N GLN A 122 -22.29 -10.29 -8.71
CA GLN A 122 -21.50 -9.24 -9.32
C GLN A 122 -20.36 -8.78 -8.41
N ALA A 123 -20.63 -8.60 -7.11
CA ALA A 123 -19.63 -8.19 -6.14
C ALA A 123 -18.52 -9.25 -5.98
N VAL A 124 -18.89 -10.54 -5.92
CA VAL A 124 -17.95 -11.66 -5.92
C VAL A 124 -17.13 -11.68 -7.22
N ALA A 125 -17.77 -11.49 -8.38
CA ALA A 125 -17.08 -11.45 -9.67
C ALA A 125 -16.03 -10.33 -9.74
N ILE A 126 -16.32 -9.14 -9.19
CA ILE A 126 -15.34 -8.04 -9.09
C ILE A 126 -14.15 -8.43 -8.23
N GLY A 127 -14.40 -9.05 -7.07
CA GLY A 127 -13.35 -9.54 -6.17
C GLY A 127 -12.43 -10.54 -6.87
N LEU A 128 -13.01 -11.53 -7.54
CA LEU A 128 -12.27 -12.55 -8.29
C LEU A 128 -11.47 -11.96 -9.45
N LEU A 129 -12.06 -11.02 -10.21
CA LEU A 129 -11.38 -10.36 -11.32
C LEU A 129 -10.18 -9.54 -10.84
N TRP A 130 -10.33 -8.87 -9.69
CA TRP A 130 -9.22 -8.15 -9.06
C TRP A 130 -8.12 -9.11 -8.57
N PHE A 131 -8.49 -10.25 -7.99
CA PHE A 131 -7.53 -11.27 -7.57
C PHE A 131 -6.77 -11.86 -8.77
N PHE A 132 -7.49 -12.21 -9.84
CA PHE A 132 -6.89 -12.71 -11.07
C PHE A 132 -5.91 -11.71 -11.68
N ALA A 133 -6.29 -10.43 -11.77
CA ALA A 133 -5.40 -9.38 -12.24
C ALA A 133 -4.14 -9.23 -11.36
N THR A 134 -4.28 -9.43 -10.04
CA THR A 134 -3.15 -9.41 -9.10
C THR A 134 -2.19 -10.58 -9.37
N ILE A 135 -2.72 -11.77 -9.65
CA ILE A 135 -1.90 -12.94 -10.02
C ILE A 135 -1.17 -12.69 -11.34
N VAL A 136 -1.88 -12.24 -12.38
CA VAL A 136 -1.29 -12.01 -13.71
C VAL A 136 -0.17 -10.97 -13.64
N THR A 137 -0.39 -9.85 -12.95
CA THR A 137 0.63 -8.81 -12.77
C THR A 137 1.82 -9.31 -11.94
N GLY A 138 1.55 -10.10 -10.88
CA GLY A 138 2.59 -10.75 -10.08
C GLY A 138 3.44 -11.74 -10.89
N LEU A 139 2.81 -12.54 -11.76
CA LEU A 139 3.51 -13.47 -12.65
C LEU A 139 4.38 -12.72 -13.67
N ILE A 140 3.89 -11.63 -14.26
CA ILE A 140 4.70 -10.79 -15.15
C ILE A 140 5.91 -10.24 -14.40
N GLY A 141 5.72 -9.70 -13.20
CA GLY A 141 6.81 -9.21 -12.36
C GLY A 141 7.82 -10.31 -12.00
N GLY A 142 7.34 -11.50 -11.63
CA GLY A 142 8.16 -12.67 -11.33
C GLY A 142 8.94 -13.16 -12.55
N PHE A 143 8.31 -13.20 -13.72
CA PHE A 143 8.97 -13.56 -14.98
C PHE A 143 10.08 -12.57 -15.33
N LEU A 144 9.82 -11.26 -15.25
CA LEU A 144 10.83 -10.23 -15.46
C LEU A 144 11.98 -10.34 -14.44
N PHE A 145 11.68 -10.66 -13.19
CA PHE A 145 12.69 -10.90 -12.16
C PHE A 145 13.60 -12.09 -12.49
N LEU A 146 13.05 -13.18 -13.04
CA LEU A 146 13.85 -14.34 -13.48
C LEU A 146 14.77 -14.01 -14.66
N LEU A 147 14.38 -13.05 -15.51
CA LEU A 147 15.22 -12.56 -16.62
C LEU A 147 16.32 -11.60 -16.14
N ASP A 148 16.09 -10.85 -15.05
CA ASP A 148 17.08 -9.95 -14.46
C ASP A 148 18.09 -10.72 -13.60
N ARG A 149 19.05 -11.39 -14.25
CA ARG A 149 20.21 -12.06 -13.61
C ARG A 149 21.24 -11.06 -13.05
N ARG A 150 20.84 -10.13 -12.19
CA ARG A 150 21.82 -9.34 -11.42
C ARG A 150 22.33 -10.15 -10.24
N SER A 151 23.53 -10.71 -10.39
CA SER A 151 24.31 -11.26 -9.28
C SER A 151 24.42 -10.20 -8.17
N PRO A 152 24.14 -10.54 -6.90
CA PRO A 152 24.38 -9.64 -5.78
C PRO A 152 25.86 -9.26 -5.79
N LYS A 153 26.18 -8.01 -6.09
CA LYS A 153 27.55 -7.51 -6.03
C LYS A 153 27.97 -7.57 -4.55
N SER A 154 28.90 -8.48 -4.24
CA SER A 154 29.41 -8.71 -2.89
C SER A 154 30.02 -7.42 -2.33
N ILE A 155 29.39 -6.87 -1.28
CA ILE A 155 29.88 -5.72 -0.50
C ILE A 155 31.06 -6.14 0.41
N LEU A 156 31.85 -7.16 0.04
CA LEU A 156 32.86 -7.79 0.91
C LEU A 156 34.32 -7.52 0.49
N THR A 157 34.59 -6.57 -0.42
CA THR A 157 35.97 -6.33 -0.92
C THR A 157 36.58 -5.01 -0.44
N ASN A 158 36.12 -4.42 0.67
CA ASN A 158 36.75 -3.22 1.24
C ASN A 158 37.31 -3.41 2.66
N GLU A 159 37.21 -4.59 3.28
CA GLU A 159 37.78 -4.83 4.62
C GLU A 159 39.16 -5.51 4.62
N THR A 160 39.70 -5.95 3.47
CA THR A 160 40.99 -6.69 3.41
C THR A 160 42.17 -5.91 2.83
N LEU A 161 42.05 -4.61 2.59
CA LEU A 161 43.16 -3.77 2.09
C LEU A 161 43.54 -2.60 3.02
N GLY A 162 43.16 -2.70 4.31
CA GLY A 162 43.34 -1.62 5.28
C GLY A 162 43.83 -2.07 6.67
N SER A 163 44.57 -3.17 6.76
CA SER A 163 45.28 -3.57 7.99
C SER A 163 46.67 -4.10 7.67
#